data_AF-A0A0G0BYP3-F1
#
_entry.id   AF-A0A0G0BYP3-F1
#
_cell.length_a   1.000
_cell.length_b   1.000
_cell.length_c   1.000
_cell.angle_alpha   90.00
_cell.angle_beta   90.00
_cell.angle_gamma   90.00
#
_symmetry.space_group_name_H-M   'P 1'
#
loop_
_entity.id
_entity.type
_entity.pdbx_description
1 polymer ?
#
loop_
_entity_poly.entity_id
_entity_poly.type
_entity_poly.pdbx_seq_one_letter_code
_entity_poly.pdbx_strand_id
1 'polypeptide(L)'
;MKTKILILIYTIIIGTVVYSAYPVIKNRYFQASEDAATQEKSNENKKSFFNNDSSDSNSTNDLDDIPDESTLDEDVFIEVDTEDCEDGCEQFEDADDKKYCQQYCGLSTNPATLNDDCEKLADLEKDYCWKNKALTKKDFSFCKKIIDKKLLESCKNQLTEEVLNSSNSPIE
;
A
#
# COMPACT_ATOMS: atom_id res chain seq x y z
N MET A 1 -12.35 -3.60 55.60
CA MET A 1 -10.90 -3.37 55.39
C MET A 1 -10.38 -3.91 54.06
N LYS A 2 -10.77 -5.13 53.64
CA LYS A 2 -10.31 -5.75 52.37
C LYS A 2 -10.59 -4.91 51.10
N THR A 3 -11.74 -4.22 51.04
CA THR A 3 -12.10 -3.32 49.92
C THR A 3 -11.18 -2.11 49.80
N LYS A 4 -10.67 -1.56 50.91
CA LYS A 4 -9.72 -0.42 50.86
C LYS A 4 -8.36 -0.84 50.29
N ILE A 5 -7.94 -2.07 50.58
CA ILE A 5 -6.68 -2.64 50.06
C ILE A 5 -6.78 -2.88 48.54
N LEU A 6 -7.91 -3.39 48.05
CA LEU A 6 -8.13 -3.59 46.61
C LEU A 6 -8.09 -2.28 45.82
N ILE A 7 -8.68 -1.20 46.35
CA ILE A 7 -8.65 0.12 45.70
C ILE A 7 -7.20 0.64 45.61
N LEU A 8 -6.40 0.44 46.67
CA LEU A 8 -5.01 0.88 46.71
C LEU A 8 -4.13 0.13 45.70
N ILE A 9 -4.37 -1.16 45.50
CA ILE A 9 -3.66 -1.96 44.49
C ILE A 9 -4.05 -1.50 43.08
N TYR A 10 -5.34 -1.24 42.85
CA TYR A 10 -5.83 -0.81 41.54
C TYR A 10 -5.26 0.54 41.11
N THR A 11 -5.12 1.50 42.03
CA THR A 11 -4.53 2.82 41.72
C THR A 11 -3.05 2.72 41.39
N ILE A 12 -2.30 1.82 42.05
CA ILE A 12 -0.89 1.56 41.74
C ILE A 12 -0.75 0.98 40.32
N ILE A 13 -1.61 0.02 39.95
CA ILE A 13 -1.58 -0.61 38.62
C ILE A 13 -1.85 0.45 37.54
N ILE A 14 -2.90 1.27 37.68
CA ILE A 14 -3.19 2.34 36.70
C ILE A 14 -2.01 3.31 36.60
N GLY A 15 -1.43 3.71 37.74
CA GLY A 15 -0.26 4.59 37.76
C GLY A 15 0.90 4.03 36.94
N THR A 16 1.20 2.73 37.08
CA THR A 16 2.26 2.08 36.31
C THR A 16 1.97 2.03 34.81
N VAL A 17 0.72 1.74 34.41
CA VAL A 17 0.32 1.71 33.00
C VAL A 17 0.46 3.10 32.38
N VAL A 18 -0.09 4.14 33.01
CA VAL A 18 -0.01 5.51 32.51
C VAL A 18 1.45 5.98 32.42
N TYR A 19 2.27 5.70 33.42
CA TYR A 19 3.69 6.05 33.42
C TYR A 19 4.45 5.39 32.25
N SER A 20 4.17 4.12 31.96
CA SER A 20 4.79 3.39 30.86
C SER A 20 4.28 3.81 29.48
N ALA A 21 3.01 4.18 29.36
CA ALA A 21 2.40 4.61 28.10
C ALA A 21 2.77 6.05 27.72
N TYR A 22 3.04 6.92 28.71
CA TYR A 22 3.39 8.32 28.52
C TYR A 22 4.51 8.58 27.49
N PRO A 23 5.70 7.94 27.55
CA PRO A 23 6.77 8.21 26.58
C PRO A 23 6.42 7.81 25.14
N VAL A 24 5.64 6.75 24.94
CA VAL A 24 5.23 6.28 23.60
C VAL A 24 4.26 7.27 22.96
N ILE A 25 3.29 7.75 23.73
CA ILE A 25 2.31 8.74 23.27
C ILE A 25 3.01 10.09 23.02
N LYS A 26 3.95 10.49 23.90
CA LYS A 26 4.68 11.74 23.75
C LYS A 26 5.46 11.80 22.43
N ASN A 27 6.18 10.74 22.07
CA ASN A 27 6.95 10.70 20.82
C ASN A 27 6.07 10.74 19.56
N ARG A 28 4.83 10.23 19.62
CA ARG A 28 3.94 10.24 18.45
C ARG A 28 3.20 11.56 18.25
N TYR A 29 2.74 12.18 19.34
CA TYR A 29 1.81 13.31 19.23
C TYR A 29 2.46 14.69 19.40
N PHE A 30 3.59 14.78 20.11
CA PHE A 30 4.19 16.08 20.45
C PHE A 30 5.44 16.43 19.64
N GLN A 31 5.99 15.52 18.82
CA GLN A 31 7.10 15.84 17.91
C GLN A 31 6.64 16.53 16.62
N ALA A 32 5.38 16.34 16.21
CA ALA A 32 4.85 16.97 14.99
C ALA A 32 4.72 18.51 15.07
N SER A 33 4.85 19.11 16.26
CA SER A 33 4.68 20.57 16.44
C SER A 33 5.99 21.38 16.49
N GLU A 34 7.16 20.76 16.66
CA GLU A 34 8.44 21.49 16.63
C GLU A 34 8.97 21.70 15.20
N ASP A 35 8.66 20.79 14.27
CA ASP A 35 9.11 20.91 12.88
C ASP A 35 8.31 21.94 12.05
N ALA A 36 7.15 22.40 12.56
CA ALA A 36 6.33 23.42 11.89
C ALA A 36 6.78 24.88 12.14
N ALA A 37 7.72 25.12 13.06
CA ALA A 37 8.17 26.46 13.41
C ALA A 37 9.58 26.82 12.90
N THR A 38 10.28 25.91 12.19
CA THR A 38 11.63 26.15 11.64
C THR A 38 11.75 25.72 10.18
N GLN A 39 10.79 26.08 9.34
CA GLN A 39 10.98 26.12 7.88
C GLN A 39 10.34 27.38 7.27
N GLU A 40 10.86 28.55 7.66
CA GLU A 40 10.98 29.67 6.74
C GLU A 40 12.47 29.83 6.40
N LYS A 41 12.76 29.79 5.09
CA LYS A 41 14.07 29.92 4.41
C LYS A 41 14.85 28.63 4.15
N SER A 42 14.57 27.98 3.02
CA SER A 42 15.48 27.98 1.86
C SER A 42 15.00 27.02 0.75
N ASN A 43 14.75 27.59 -0.43
CA ASN A 43 14.84 27.05 -1.79
C ASN A 43 14.16 25.70 -2.10
N GLU A 44 13.06 25.71 -2.85
CA GLU A 44 12.99 25.87 -4.32
C GLU A 44 13.54 24.65 -5.06
N ASN A 45 12.62 24.01 -5.81
CA ASN A 45 12.84 23.04 -6.88
C ASN A 45 12.88 21.54 -6.51
N LYS A 46 11.71 20.94 -6.27
CA LYS A 46 11.32 19.70 -6.99
C LYS A 46 9.80 19.47 -6.97
N LYS A 47 9.26 19.56 -8.17
CA LYS A 47 7.92 19.22 -8.66
C LYS A 47 7.27 18.04 -7.89
N SER A 48 6.19 18.36 -7.19
CA SER A 48 5.21 17.46 -6.60
C SER A 48 4.19 17.00 -7.65
N PHE A 49 3.90 15.70 -7.68
CA PHE A 49 2.81 15.09 -8.46
C PHE A 49 2.55 13.71 -7.78
N PHE A 50 1.42 13.30 -7.20
CA PHE A 50 0.05 13.78 -7.04
C PHE A 50 -0.46 13.20 -5.69
N ASN A 51 -1.17 14.00 -4.90
CA ASN A 51 -2.19 13.51 -3.97
C ASN A 51 -3.51 13.98 -4.56
N ASN A 52 -4.47 13.08 -4.79
CA ASN A 52 -5.86 13.47 -4.99
C ASN A 52 -6.73 12.60 -4.10
N ASP A 53 -7.20 13.24 -3.03
CA ASP A 53 -8.29 12.86 -2.16
C ASP A 53 -9.45 13.81 -2.51
N SER A 54 -10.65 13.24 -2.65
CA SER A 54 -11.96 13.90 -2.61
C SER A 54 -12.26 14.98 -3.66
N SER A 55 -13.06 14.61 -4.67
CA SER A 55 -13.71 15.53 -5.60
C SER A 55 -15.18 15.68 -5.25
N ASP A 56 -15.59 16.91 -4.92
CA ASP A 56 -16.97 17.33 -4.76
C ASP A 56 -17.18 18.69 -5.47
N SER A 57 -18.32 18.83 -6.15
CA SER A 57 -18.91 20.02 -6.81
C SER A 57 -18.31 20.65 -8.09
N ASN A 58 -18.95 20.29 -9.21
CA ASN A 58 -19.88 21.11 -10.01
C ASN A 58 -19.49 22.51 -10.59
N SER A 59 -19.68 22.60 -11.93
CA SER A 59 -20.27 23.71 -12.72
C SER A 59 -19.39 24.65 -13.57
N THR A 60 -19.37 24.35 -14.88
CA THR A 60 -19.75 25.22 -16.05
C THR A 60 -19.11 26.61 -16.22
N ASN A 61 -18.32 26.83 -17.28
CA ASN A 61 -18.78 27.25 -18.64
C ASN A 61 -17.63 27.74 -19.54
N ASP A 62 -17.91 27.63 -20.83
CA ASP A 62 -17.44 28.41 -21.99
C ASP A 62 -16.27 27.88 -22.85
N LEU A 63 -16.72 27.47 -24.05
CA LEU A 63 -16.07 27.17 -25.30
C LEU A 63 -15.15 28.29 -25.80
N ASP A 64 -14.01 27.90 -26.36
CA ASP A 64 -13.48 28.50 -27.58
C ASP A 64 -12.79 27.43 -28.44
N ASP A 65 -13.15 27.45 -29.73
CA ASP A 65 -12.75 26.57 -30.83
C ASP A 65 -11.22 26.42 -31.01
N ILE A 66 -10.73 25.17 -31.03
CA ILE A 66 -9.45 24.78 -31.62
C ILE A 66 -9.67 23.55 -32.51
N PRO A 67 -9.51 23.66 -33.84
CA PRO A 67 -9.41 22.49 -34.70
C PRO A 67 -7.93 22.18 -34.94
N ASP A 68 -7.45 21.02 -34.47
CA ASP A 68 -6.78 20.05 -35.36
C ASP A 68 -6.47 18.74 -34.61
N GLU A 69 -7.17 17.69 -35.05
CA GLU A 69 -6.73 16.31 -35.21
C GLU A 69 -5.34 15.93 -34.67
N SER A 70 -5.27 15.67 -33.37
CA SER A 70 -4.46 14.57 -32.87
C SER A 70 -5.33 13.79 -31.91
N THR A 71 -5.78 12.61 -32.35
CA THR A 71 -6.27 11.57 -31.45
C THR A 71 -5.07 11.13 -30.62
N LEU A 72 -4.69 11.95 -29.66
CA LEU A 72 -4.02 11.46 -28.47
C LEU A 72 -5.05 10.54 -27.86
N ASP A 73 -4.86 9.23 -28.06
CA ASP A 73 -5.57 8.20 -27.34
C ASP A 73 -5.48 8.61 -25.87
N GLU A 74 -6.57 9.16 -25.34
CA GLU A 74 -6.66 9.48 -23.93
C GLU A 74 -6.33 8.16 -23.23
N ASP A 75 -5.26 8.13 -22.45
CA ASP A 75 -4.90 6.98 -21.62
C ASP A 75 -6.08 6.75 -20.65
N VAL A 76 -7.11 6.05 -21.12
CA VAL A 76 -8.28 5.68 -20.35
C VAL A 76 -7.76 4.70 -19.33
N PHE A 77 -7.51 5.20 -18.13
CA PHE A 77 -7.02 4.38 -17.04
C PHE A 77 -8.07 3.32 -16.74
N ILE A 78 -7.71 2.07 -16.94
CA ILE A 78 -8.63 0.95 -16.79
C ILE A 78 -8.77 0.64 -15.32
N GLU A 79 -10.00 0.73 -14.85
CA GLU A 79 -10.37 0.31 -13.51
C GLU A 79 -10.54 -1.21 -13.53
N VAL A 80 -9.80 -1.90 -12.66
CA VAL A 80 -9.83 -3.36 -12.52
C VAL A 80 -10.50 -3.69 -11.20
N ASP A 81 -11.68 -4.29 -11.29
CA ASP A 81 -12.50 -4.71 -10.16
C ASP A 81 -12.17 -6.15 -9.74
N THR A 82 -12.72 -6.56 -8.59
CA THR A 82 -12.52 -7.92 -8.08
C THR A 82 -13.19 -8.98 -8.96
N GLU A 83 -14.32 -8.65 -9.59
CA GLU A 83 -15.04 -9.55 -10.48
C GLU A 83 -14.17 -9.92 -11.70
N ASP A 84 -13.39 -8.95 -12.20
CA ASP A 84 -12.43 -9.12 -13.29
C ASP A 84 -11.28 -10.06 -12.92
N CYS A 85 -10.91 -10.09 -11.64
CA CYS A 85 -9.90 -11.04 -11.17
C CYS A 85 -10.47 -12.46 -11.05
N GLU A 86 -11.75 -12.60 -10.68
CA GLU A 86 -12.43 -13.88 -10.58
C GLU A 86 -12.70 -14.50 -11.95
N ASP A 87 -12.95 -13.67 -12.97
CA ASP A 87 -13.19 -14.12 -14.36
C ASP A 87 -11.91 -14.44 -15.14
N GLY A 88 -10.73 -14.17 -14.58
CA GLY A 88 -9.47 -14.41 -15.25
C GLY A 88 -9.02 -13.32 -16.23
N CYS A 89 -9.56 -12.10 -16.10
CA CYS A 89 -9.38 -10.98 -17.02
C CYS A 89 -9.92 -11.30 -18.44
N GLU A 90 -11.04 -12.02 -18.53
CA GLU A 90 -11.62 -12.43 -19.82
C GLU A 90 -12.32 -11.27 -20.52
N GLN A 91 -12.89 -10.34 -19.75
CA GLN A 91 -13.59 -9.18 -20.29
C GLN A 91 -12.71 -8.14 -21.01
N PHE A 92 -11.39 -8.18 -20.82
CA PHE A 92 -10.47 -7.28 -21.52
C PHE A 92 -10.07 -7.86 -22.88
N GLU A 93 -10.54 -7.22 -23.95
CA GLU A 93 -10.22 -7.62 -25.34
C GLU A 93 -8.80 -7.19 -25.76
N ASP A 94 -8.35 -6.04 -25.27
CA ASP A 94 -7.01 -5.53 -25.58
C ASP A 94 -5.93 -6.31 -24.83
N ALA A 95 -4.82 -6.55 -25.53
CA ALA A 95 -3.75 -7.39 -25.03
C ALA A 95 -2.95 -6.75 -23.89
N ASP A 96 -2.78 -5.43 -23.91
CA ASP A 96 -2.06 -4.68 -22.88
C ASP A 96 -2.95 -4.50 -21.63
N ASP A 97 -4.24 -4.28 -21.83
CA ASP A 97 -5.24 -4.17 -20.76
C ASP A 97 -5.42 -5.48 -20.00
N LYS A 98 -5.57 -6.57 -20.76
CA LYS A 98 -5.64 -7.92 -20.20
C LYS A 98 -4.38 -8.27 -19.43
N LYS A 99 -3.21 -7.89 -19.95
CA LYS A 99 -1.93 -8.11 -19.28
C LYS A 99 -1.81 -7.28 -17.99
N TYR A 100 -2.31 -6.04 -18.00
CA TYR A 100 -2.40 -5.20 -16.81
C TYR A 100 -3.30 -5.83 -15.75
N CYS A 101 -4.52 -6.22 -16.11
CA CYS A 101 -5.44 -6.93 -15.22
C CYS A 101 -4.79 -8.21 -14.66
N GLN A 102 -4.17 -9.04 -15.48
CA GLN A 102 -3.52 -10.27 -15.02
C GLN A 102 -2.37 -10.00 -14.04
N GLN A 103 -1.64 -8.90 -14.19
CA GLN A 103 -0.60 -8.49 -13.23
C GLN A 103 -1.22 -7.97 -11.93
N TYR A 104 -2.28 -7.18 -12.03
CA TYR A 104 -3.03 -6.65 -10.88
C TYR A 104 -3.65 -7.77 -10.04
N CYS A 105 -4.29 -8.74 -10.70
CA CYS A 105 -4.94 -9.90 -10.10
C CYS A 105 -3.97 -11.03 -9.71
N GLY A 106 -2.67 -10.91 -10.02
CA GLY A 106 -1.68 -11.96 -9.73
C GLY A 106 -1.84 -13.25 -10.56
N LEU A 107 -2.62 -13.20 -11.64
CA LEU A 107 -2.87 -14.30 -12.58
C LEU A 107 -1.79 -14.42 -13.64
N SER A 108 -0.94 -13.40 -13.80
CA SER A 108 0.06 -13.37 -14.84
C SER A 108 1.04 -14.55 -14.68
N THR A 109 0.91 -15.53 -15.57
CA THR A 109 1.75 -16.73 -15.64
C THR A 109 3.13 -16.45 -16.22
N ASN A 110 3.49 -15.18 -16.40
CA ASN A 110 4.75 -14.82 -17.03
C ASN A 110 5.91 -15.43 -16.24
N PRO A 111 6.61 -16.45 -16.78
CA PRO A 111 7.65 -17.16 -16.04
C PRO A 111 8.85 -16.25 -15.72
N ALA A 112 8.88 -15.03 -16.28
CA ALA A 112 9.85 -14.01 -15.90
C ALA A 112 9.80 -13.61 -14.41
N THR A 113 8.65 -13.73 -13.74
CA THR A 113 8.53 -13.51 -12.27
C THR A 113 8.72 -14.78 -11.44
N LEU A 114 8.81 -15.95 -12.10
CA LEU A 114 9.20 -17.24 -11.50
C LEU A 114 10.64 -17.63 -11.80
N ASN A 115 11.44 -16.72 -12.37
CA ASN A 115 12.88 -16.91 -12.34
C ASN A 115 13.30 -16.95 -10.87
N ASP A 116 13.72 -18.13 -10.41
CA ASP A 116 14.10 -18.36 -9.01
C ASP A 116 15.22 -17.39 -8.54
N ASP A 117 15.95 -16.80 -9.48
CA ASP A 117 16.99 -15.81 -9.25
C ASP A 117 16.51 -14.35 -9.36
N CYS A 118 15.75 -13.90 -8.36
CA CYS A 118 15.52 -12.47 -8.14
C CYS A 118 16.82 -11.68 -7.91
N GLU A 119 17.95 -12.36 -7.66
CA GLU A 119 19.26 -11.72 -7.47
C GLU A 119 19.85 -11.12 -8.75
N LYS A 120 19.41 -11.56 -9.92
CA LYS A 120 19.90 -11.08 -11.22
C LYS A 120 19.22 -9.78 -11.68
N LEU A 121 18.11 -9.42 -11.06
CA LEU A 121 17.35 -8.20 -11.36
C LEU A 121 17.95 -7.01 -10.60
N ALA A 122 17.70 -5.81 -11.10
CA ALA A 122 18.17 -4.56 -10.51
C ALA A 122 17.03 -3.78 -9.84
N ASP A 123 17.39 -2.99 -8.83
CA ASP A 123 16.55 -1.97 -8.20
C ASP A 123 15.12 -2.43 -7.90
N LEU A 124 14.14 -1.79 -8.53
CA LEU A 124 12.72 -1.97 -8.27
C LEU A 124 12.20 -3.32 -8.79
N GLU A 125 12.71 -3.81 -9.92
CA GLU A 125 12.32 -5.12 -10.48
C GLU A 125 12.69 -6.27 -9.55
N LYS A 126 13.84 -6.14 -8.87
CA LYS A 126 14.29 -7.09 -7.86
C LYS A 126 13.33 -7.14 -6.67
N ASP A 127 12.87 -5.99 -6.22
CA ASP A 127 11.94 -5.86 -5.10
C ASP A 127 10.56 -6.46 -5.44
N TYR A 128 10.04 -6.21 -6.65
CA TYR A 128 8.82 -6.86 -7.14
C TYR A 128 8.97 -8.38 -7.27
N CYS A 129 10.12 -8.86 -7.75
CA CYS A 129 10.39 -10.29 -7.82
C CYS A 129 10.35 -10.94 -6.43
N TRP A 130 11.01 -10.34 -5.44
CA TRP A 130 10.97 -10.86 -4.06
C TRP A 130 9.57 -10.82 -3.45
N LYS A 131 8.79 -9.77 -3.74
CA LYS A 131 7.39 -9.69 -3.31
C LYS A 131 6.57 -10.84 -3.87
N ASN A 132 6.63 -11.06 -5.18
CA ASN A 132 5.88 -12.14 -5.84
C ASN A 132 6.32 -13.50 -5.29
N LYS A 133 7.62 -13.72 -5.12
CA LYS A 133 8.16 -14.96 -4.53
C LYS A 133 7.68 -15.19 -3.10
N ALA A 134 7.56 -14.12 -2.30
CA ALA A 134 7.02 -14.19 -0.94
C ALA A 134 5.57 -14.66 -0.93
N LEU A 135 4.74 -14.13 -1.83
CA LEU A 135 3.33 -14.49 -1.95
C LEU A 135 3.16 -15.93 -2.45
N THR A 136 3.87 -16.32 -3.52
CA THR A 136 3.81 -17.68 -4.06
C THR A 136 4.26 -18.74 -3.06
N LYS A 137 5.34 -18.49 -2.31
CA LYS A 137 5.87 -19.43 -1.31
C LYS A 137 5.23 -19.28 0.06
N LYS A 138 4.38 -18.27 0.24
CA LYS A 138 3.79 -17.86 1.52
C LYS A 138 4.83 -17.69 2.65
N ASP A 139 5.97 -17.08 2.35
CA ASP A 139 7.10 -16.94 3.29
C ASP A 139 7.56 -15.49 3.45
N PHE A 140 7.40 -14.95 4.66
CA PHE A 140 7.77 -13.59 5.05
C PHE A 140 9.28 -13.31 4.93
N SER A 141 10.11 -14.36 4.89
CA SER A 141 11.56 -14.24 4.73
C SER A 141 11.94 -13.57 3.42
N PHE A 142 11.14 -13.76 2.36
CA PHE A 142 11.37 -13.11 1.07
C PHE A 142 11.02 -11.61 1.11
N CYS A 143 9.96 -11.19 1.80
CA CYS A 143 9.65 -9.76 1.97
C CYS A 143 10.79 -8.99 2.66
N LYS A 144 11.61 -9.64 3.48
CA LYS A 144 12.76 -9.00 4.16
C LYS A 144 13.91 -8.66 3.19
N LYS A 145 13.92 -9.26 2.00
CA LYS A 145 14.93 -8.99 0.96
C LYS A 145 14.62 -7.76 0.12
N ILE A 146 13.40 -7.22 0.26
CA ILE A 146 12.94 -6.01 -0.43
C ILE A 146 13.61 -4.79 0.21
N ILE A 147 14.18 -3.92 -0.61
CA ILE A 147 14.87 -2.70 -0.16
C ILE A 147 13.87 -1.53 -0.01
N ASP A 148 12.93 -1.40 -0.94
CA ASP A 148 11.89 -0.39 -0.90
C ASP A 148 10.95 -0.60 0.29
N LYS A 149 10.84 0.42 1.15
CA LYS A 149 10.05 0.33 2.39
C LYS A 149 8.55 0.17 2.14
N LYS A 150 8.02 0.87 1.13
CA LYS A 150 6.58 0.85 0.81
C LYS A 150 6.20 -0.52 0.23
N LEU A 151 7.06 -1.06 -0.63
CA LEU A 151 6.86 -2.39 -1.21
C LEU A 151 7.03 -3.51 -0.18
N LEU A 152 7.96 -3.36 0.76
CA LEU A 152 8.14 -4.28 1.89
C LEU A 152 6.90 -4.32 2.79
N GLU A 153 6.32 -3.17 3.11
CA GLU A 153 5.10 -3.07 3.91
C GLU A 153 3.91 -3.68 3.16
N SER A 154 3.74 -3.35 1.88
CA SER A 154 2.73 -3.96 1.01
C SER A 154 2.87 -5.49 0.96
N CYS A 155 4.09 -6.02 0.80
CA CYS A 155 4.37 -7.45 0.79
C CYS A 155 3.91 -8.13 2.09
N LYS A 156 4.22 -7.53 3.26
CA LYS A 156 3.83 -8.08 4.55
C LYS A 156 2.32 -8.05 4.76
N ASN A 157 1.64 -6.98 4.35
CA ASN A 157 0.20 -6.84 4.53
C ASN A 157 -0.54 -7.88 3.68
N GLN A 158 -0.25 -7.96 2.38
CA GLN A 158 -0.83 -8.95 1.49
C GLN A 158 -0.56 -10.39 1.96
N LEU A 159 0.67 -10.67 2.40
CA LEU A 159 1.00 -12.00 2.88
C LEU A 159 0.28 -12.34 4.20
N THR A 160 0.02 -11.35 5.05
CA THR A 160 -0.77 -11.52 6.28
C THR A 160 -2.24 -11.80 5.95
N GLU A 161 -2.81 -11.07 5.00
CA GLU A 161 -4.18 -11.29 4.50
C GLU A 161 -4.33 -12.70 3.92
N GLU A 162 -3.38 -13.15 3.10
CA GLU A 162 -3.33 -14.50 2.54
C GLU A 162 -3.32 -15.58 3.63
N VAL A 163 -2.55 -15.40 4.71
CA VAL A 163 -2.50 -16.36 5.82
C VAL A 163 -3.82 -16.38 6.59
N LEU A 164 -4.43 -15.22 6.83
CA LEU A 164 -5.72 -15.13 7.51
C LEU A 164 -6.84 -15.74 6.65
N ASN A 165 -6.86 -15.46 5.35
CA ASN A 165 -7.87 -15.97 4.43
C ASN A 165 -7.72 -17.48 4.19
N SER A 166 -6.49 -17.99 4.05
CA SER A 166 -6.24 -19.43 3.92
C SER A 166 -6.63 -20.23 5.15
N SER A 167 -6.60 -19.63 6.36
CA SER A 167 -7.08 -20.28 7.58
C SER A 167 -8.61 -20.39 7.70
N ASN A 168 -9.36 -19.70 6.84
CA ASN A 168 -10.82 -19.76 6.77
C ASN A 168 -11.35 -20.66 5.63
N SER A 169 -10.47 -21.31 4.86
CA SER A 169 -10.91 -22.28 3.86
C SER A 169 -11.28 -23.60 4.55
N PRO A 170 -12.51 -24.13 4.38
CA PRO A 170 -12.90 -25.42 4.93
C PRO A 170 -11.96 -26.51 4.41
N ILE A 171 -11.43 -27.30 5.33
CA ILE A 171 -10.78 -28.57 5.00
C ILE A 171 -11.85 -29.47 4.38
N GLU A 172 -11.83 -29.65 3.05
CA GLU A 172 -12.54 -30.74 2.37
C GLU A 172 -11.78 -32.07 2.51
#